data_AF-A0A7S0NPT6-F1
#
_entry.id   AF-A0A7S0NPT6-F1
#
_cell.length_a   1.000
_cell.length_b   1.000
_cell.length_c   1.000
_cell.angle_alpha   90.00
_cell.angle_beta   90.00
_cell.angle_gamma   90.00
#
_symmetry.space_group_name_H-M   'P 1'
#
loop_
_entity.id
_entity.type
_entity.pdbx_description
1 polymer ?
#
loop_
_entity_poly.entity_id
_entity_poly.type
_entity_poly.pdbx_seq_one_letter_code
_entity_poly.pdbx_strand_id
1 'polypeptide(L)'
;ATMDDDALEALRREAEMEMRRKAPRELDGTDLRAKRRKTFDAQDGATGGEADESLERYEYAAPDAIVRGLGCVGFVVTCSFQREKSATREATEMLRPRLPTTKGLRLNPVKMPGRGFILVRMSERPDPDPSDAKGRDDPHPGDPNDDDRTRAIVAAEAVGVVTRTVADVKAGRCPAPRFVEKIAPVTATCAFDRAAVDAGAVAALAA
;
A
#
# COMPACT_ATOMS: atom_id res chain seq x y z
N ALA A 1 -61.03 -19.30 -1.77
CA ALA A 1 -61.10 -17.84 -1.75
C ALA A 1 -59.71 -17.32 -2.10
N THR A 2 -59.54 -16.89 -3.35
CA THR A 2 -58.34 -16.20 -3.82
C THR A 2 -58.26 -14.89 -3.04
N MET A 3 -57.21 -14.67 -2.26
CA MET A 3 -57.01 -13.36 -1.63
C MET A 3 -56.77 -12.36 -2.76
N ASP A 4 -57.57 -11.30 -2.81
CA ASP A 4 -57.48 -10.27 -3.83
C ASP A 4 -56.09 -9.63 -3.81
N ASP A 5 -55.47 -9.48 -4.99
CA ASP A 5 -54.08 -9.02 -5.14
C ASP A 5 -53.84 -7.66 -4.45
N ASP A 6 -54.87 -6.81 -4.40
CA ASP A 6 -54.87 -5.52 -3.71
C ASP A 6 -54.67 -5.65 -2.19
N ALA A 7 -55.21 -6.71 -1.58
CA ALA A 7 -55.04 -6.98 -0.15
C ALA A 7 -53.61 -7.44 0.18
N LEU A 8 -52.98 -8.18 -0.75
CA LEU A 8 -51.59 -8.61 -0.63
C LEU A 8 -50.62 -7.42 -0.77
N GLU A 9 -50.94 -6.49 -1.66
CA GLU A 9 -50.15 -5.27 -1.88
C GLU A 9 -50.26 -4.29 -0.71
N ALA A 10 -51.44 -4.18 -0.10
CA ALA A 10 -51.65 -3.41 1.14
C ALA A 10 -50.80 -3.96 2.31
N LEU A 11 -50.78 -5.28 2.49
CA LEU A 11 -49.99 -5.97 3.53
C LEU A 11 -48.48 -5.80 3.31
N ARG A 12 -48.02 -5.85 2.05
CA ARG A 12 -46.61 -5.57 1.71
C ARG A 12 -46.23 -4.13 2.03
N ARG A 13 -47.11 -3.17 1.72
CA ARG A 13 -46.87 -1.75 1.98
C ARG A 13 -46.86 -1.42 3.48
N GLU A 14 -47.72 -2.07 4.26
CA GLU A 14 -47.76 -1.91 5.71
C GLU A 14 -46.50 -2.49 6.38
N ALA A 15 -46.07 -3.69 5.95
CA ALA A 15 -44.81 -4.29 6.40
C ALA A 15 -43.57 -3.48 6.00
N GLU A 16 -43.58 -2.84 4.83
CA GLU A 16 -42.51 -1.96 4.35
C GLU A 16 -42.44 -0.64 5.13
N MET A 17 -43.58 -0.15 5.62
CA MET A 17 -43.64 1.01 6.51
C MET A 17 -43.12 0.69 7.91
N GLU A 18 -43.36 -0.53 8.41
CA GLU A 18 -42.92 -0.97 9.74
C GLU A 18 -41.41 -1.28 9.80
N MET A 19 -40.83 -1.81 8.72
CA MET A 19 -39.39 -2.14 8.63
C MET A 19 -38.48 -0.93 8.38
N ARG A 20 -39.05 0.26 8.13
CA ARG A 20 -38.27 1.48 7.90
C ARG A 20 -37.85 2.09 9.23
N ARG A 21 -36.72 1.61 9.78
CA ARG A 21 -36.08 2.16 10.99
C ARG A 21 -36.00 3.69 10.91
N LYS A 22 -36.62 4.37 11.88
CA LYS A 22 -36.58 5.83 12.04
C LYS A 22 -35.14 6.21 12.43
N ALA A 23 -34.41 6.86 11.52
CA ALA A 23 -33.08 7.39 11.82
C ALA A 23 -33.17 8.37 13.01
N PRO A 24 -32.16 8.41 13.91
CA PRO A 24 -32.15 9.36 15.02
C PRO A 24 -32.25 10.79 14.47
N ARG A 25 -33.24 11.55 14.96
CA ARG A 25 -33.34 12.99 14.72
C ARG A 25 -32.63 13.71 15.86
N GLU A 26 -31.51 14.35 15.56
CA GLU A 26 -31.10 15.61 16.19
C GLU A 26 -31.33 16.69 15.12
N LEU A 27 -32.31 17.57 15.32
CA LEU A 27 -32.17 18.90 15.91
C LEU A 27 -31.35 19.85 15.01
N ASP A 28 -32.11 20.83 14.52
CA ASP A 28 -31.82 21.99 13.69
C ASP A 28 -31.57 21.80 12.19
N GLY A 29 -32.52 22.36 11.44
CA GLY A 29 -32.64 22.26 10.00
C GLY A 29 -31.51 22.95 9.26
N THR A 30 -30.97 22.25 8.27
CA THR A 30 -30.95 22.73 6.88
C THR A 30 -30.72 21.51 6.01
N ASP A 31 -31.76 21.17 5.25
CA ASP A 31 -31.78 20.00 4.40
C ASP A 31 -31.49 20.43 2.95
N LEU A 32 -30.91 19.49 2.18
CA LEU A 32 -30.94 19.43 0.71
C LEU A 32 -29.89 20.20 -0.12
N ARG A 33 -28.60 19.79 -0.05
CA ARG A 33 -27.79 19.63 -1.30
C ARG A 33 -26.49 18.80 -1.24
N ALA A 34 -26.29 17.93 -0.26
CA ALA A 34 -25.07 17.12 -0.16
C ALA A 34 -25.29 15.63 -0.49
N LYS A 35 -25.94 15.32 -1.62
CA LYS A 35 -25.67 14.05 -2.31
C LYS A 35 -24.47 14.26 -3.23
N ARG A 36 -23.33 13.73 -2.78
CA ARG A 36 -22.23 13.23 -3.63
C ARG A 36 -21.43 14.29 -4.38
N ARG A 37 -20.49 14.93 -3.67
CA ARG A 37 -19.16 15.24 -4.22
C ARG A 37 -18.10 14.82 -3.21
N LYS A 38 -17.37 13.77 -3.58
CA LYS A 38 -16.11 13.35 -2.96
C LYS A 38 -15.05 14.29 -3.53
N THR A 39 -14.65 15.31 -2.79
CA THR A 39 -13.37 16.05 -2.88
C THR A 39 -13.38 17.24 -1.93
N PHE A 40 -12.41 17.22 -1.01
CA PHE A 40 -11.56 18.32 -0.55
C PHE A 40 -12.12 19.50 0.28
N ASP A 41 -11.41 19.73 1.39
CA ASP A 41 -11.28 20.90 2.28
C ASP A 41 -12.47 21.41 3.11
N ALA A 42 -12.36 21.20 4.43
CA ALA A 42 -12.51 22.26 5.43
C ALA A 42 -11.96 21.80 6.80
N GLN A 43 -11.13 22.66 7.38
CA GLN A 43 -10.47 22.57 8.68
C GLN A 43 -11.44 22.97 9.81
N ASP A 44 -11.64 22.13 10.83
CA ASP A 44 -11.58 22.55 12.25
C ASP A 44 -11.61 21.34 13.21
N GLY A 45 -10.96 21.52 14.36
CA GLY A 45 -10.46 20.49 15.27
C GLY A 45 -11.47 19.58 15.96
N ALA A 46 -11.18 18.29 15.91
CA ALA A 46 -11.57 17.31 16.92
C ALA A 46 -10.37 16.39 17.18
N THR A 47 -9.88 16.44 18.42
CA THR A 47 -8.79 15.63 18.97
C THR A 47 -9.10 14.15 18.83
N GLY A 48 -8.40 13.45 17.91
CA GLY A 48 -8.47 12.00 17.78
C GLY A 48 -8.42 11.41 16.37
N GLY A 49 -8.06 12.18 15.33
CA GLY A 49 -7.86 11.63 13.99
C GLY A 49 -6.51 10.94 13.87
N GLU A 50 -6.49 9.62 13.58
CA GLU A 50 -5.40 9.07 12.78
C GLU A 50 -5.31 9.98 11.55
N ALA A 51 -4.20 10.70 11.38
CA ALA A 51 -3.94 11.45 10.17
C ALA A 51 -4.16 10.50 8.98
N ASP A 52 -5.22 10.73 8.21
CA ASP A 52 -5.50 10.05 6.94
C ASP A 52 -4.52 10.60 5.90
N GLU A 53 -3.21 10.47 6.16
CA GLU A 53 -2.24 10.49 5.09
C GLU A 53 -2.55 9.29 4.22
N SER A 54 -3.02 9.58 3.00
CA SER A 54 -3.41 8.54 2.05
C SER A 54 -2.21 7.62 1.85
N LEU A 55 -2.29 6.41 2.39
CA LEU A 55 -1.36 5.34 2.04
C LEU A 55 -1.25 5.28 0.53
N GLU A 56 -0.02 5.24 0.02
CA GLU A 56 0.21 5.00 -1.41
C GLU A 56 -0.55 3.73 -1.84
N ARG A 57 -1.14 3.79 -3.03
CA ARG A 57 -2.00 2.71 -3.53
C ARG A 57 -1.16 1.45 -3.67
N TYR A 58 -1.63 0.35 -3.09
CA TYR A 58 -0.97 -0.94 -3.22
C TYR A 58 -0.83 -1.36 -4.69
N GLU A 59 0.33 -1.90 -5.05
CA GLU A 59 0.59 -2.56 -6.32
C GLU A 59 0.06 -4.01 -6.25
N TYR A 60 -0.94 -4.32 -7.07
CA TYR A 60 -1.56 -5.66 -7.13
C TYR A 60 -0.94 -6.55 -8.21
N ALA A 61 -0.30 -5.97 -9.23
CA ALA A 61 0.32 -6.70 -10.34
C ALA A 61 1.78 -7.12 -10.05
N ALA A 62 2.42 -6.49 -9.06
CA ALA A 62 3.82 -6.76 -8.72
C ALA A 62 4.12 -8.22 -8.28
N PRO A 63 3.24 -8.93 -7.54
CA PRO A 63 3.51 -10.33 -7.18
C PRO A 63 3.71 -11.22 -8.41
N ASP A 64 2.85 -11.10 -9.43
CA ASP A 64 2.94 -11.88 -10.65
C ASP A 64 4.22 -11.56 -11.43
N ALA A 65 4.62 -10.29 -11.47
CA ALA A 65 5.86 -9.86 -12.11
C ALA A 65 7.10 -10.46 -11.42
N ILE A 66 7.12 -10.46 -10.08
CA ILE A 66 8.22 -11.02 -9.29
C ILE A 66 8.36 -12.52 -9.54
N VAL A 67 7.25 -13.27 -9.49
CA VAL A 67 7.22 -14.72 -9.72
C VAL A 67 7.72 -15.07 -11.13
N ARG A 68 7.46 -14.21 -12.12
CA ARG A 68 7.95 -14.36 -13.51
C ARG A 68 9.41 -13.94 -13.72
N GLY A 69 10.11 -13.52 -12.67
CA GLY A 69 11.53 -13.15 -12.76
C GLY A 69 11.79 -11.72 -13.22
N LEU A 70 10.76 -10.87 -13.35
CA LEU A 70 10.99 -9.45 -13.66
C LEU A 70 11.74 -8.74 -12.55
N GLY A 71 11.77 -9.32 -11.34
CA GLY A 71 12.61 -8.88 -10.25
C GLY A 71 11.97 -7.80 -9.36
N CYS A 72 12.42 -7.71 -8.10
CA CYS A 72 12.03 -6.65 -7.17
C CYS A 72 13.20 -6.28 -6.26
N VAL A 73 13.28 -4.99 -5.95
CA VAL A 73 14.19 -4.43 -4.95
C VAL A 73 13.38 -3.61 -3.98
N GLY A 74 13.71 -3.67 -2.69
CA GLY A 74 13.01 -2.91 -1.66
C GLY A 74 13.14 -3.57 -0.30
N PHE A 75 12.01 -3.81 0.36
CA PHE A 75 11.97 -4.21 1.76
C PHE A 75 10.91 -5.27 2.00
N VAL A 76 11.28 -6.28 2.78
CA VAL A 76 10.34 -7.23 3.38
C VAL A 76 10.13 -6.83 4.83
N VAL A 77 8.86 -6.77 5.24
CA VAL A 77 8.44 -6.36 6.57
C VAL A 77 7.52 -7.41 7.15
N THR A 78 7.73 -7.79 8.41
CA THR A 78 6.83 -8.69 9.15
C THR A 78 6.05 -7.94 10.22
N CYS A 79 4.83 -8.40 10.50
CA CYS A 79 3.95 -7.85 11.52
C CYS A 79 3.35 -8.97 12.36
N SER A 80 3.72 -9.03 13.64
CA SER A 80 3.23 -10.02 14.61
C SER A 80 1.71 -9.90 14.86
N PHE A 81 1.15 -8.69 14.71
CA PHE A 81 -0.28 -8.42 14.86
C PHE A 81 -1.12 -8.78 13.62
N GLN A 82 -0.48 -9.22 12.54
CA GLN A 82 -1.14 -9.50 11.25
C GLN A 82 -1.93 -8.30 10.69
N ARG A 83 -1.57 -7.06 11.11
CA ARG A 83 -2.21 -5.81 10.68
C ARG A 83 -1.41 -5.18 9.55
N GLU A 84 -1.69 -5.65 8.34
CA GLU A 84 -0.99 -5.22 7.12
C GLU A 84 -1.00 -3.70 6.94
N LYS A 85 -2.17 -3.06 6.99
CA LYS A 85 -2.29 -1.61 6.75
C LYS A 85 -1.48 -0.77 7.74
N SER A 86 -1.53 -1.13 9.03
CA SER A 86 -0.81 -0.41 10.10
C SER A 86 0.70 -0.60 10.00
N ALA A 87 1.16 -1.83 9.74
CA ALA A 87 2.58 -2.10 9.57
C ALA A 87 3.14 -1.50 8.28
N THR A 88 2.38 -1.46 7.18
CA THR A 88 2.79 -0.75 5.95
C THR A 88 2.97 0.74 6.22
N ARG A 89 2.00 1.36 6.91
CA ARG A 89 2.09 2.78 7.27
C ARG A 89 3.34 3.07 8.10
N GLU A 90 3.52 2.33 9.19
CA GLU A 90 4.65 2.51 10.09
C GLU A 90 5.99 2.24 9.39
N ALA A 91 6.08 1.18 8.57
CA ALA A 91 7.29 0.90 7.79
C ALA A 91 7.63 2.04 6.84
N THR A 92 6.64 2.57 6.11
CA THR A 92 6.86 3.69 5.19
C THR A 92 7.27 4.96 5.93
N GLU A 93 6.64 5.28 7.05
CA GLU A 93 7.02 6.42 7.91
C GLU A 93 8.46 6.29 8.44
N MET A 94 8.88 5.07 8.78
CA MET A 94 10.26 4.79 9.23
C MET A 94 11.28 4.91 8.10
N LEU A 95 10.96 4.41 6.90
CA LEU A 95 11.90 4.33 5.78
C LEU A 95 12.03 5.66 5.02
N ARG A 96 10.91 6.37 4.80
CA ARG A 96 10.84 7.55 3.92
C ARG A 96 11.86 8.65 4.25
N PRO A 97 12.10 9.03 5.52
CA PRO A 97 13.10 10.06 5.86
C PRO A 97 14.55 9.65 5.56
N ARG A 98 14.82 8.37 5.30
CA ARG A 98 16.16 7.82 5.06
C ARG A 98 16.42 7.44 3.62
N LEU A 99 15.45 7.69 2.74
CA LEU A 99 15.64 7.58 1.30
C LEU A 99 16.63 8.65 0.82
N PRO A 100 17.51 8.31 -0.14
CA PRO A 100 18.40 9.29 -0.74
C PRO A 100 17.58 10.35 -1.49
N THR A 101 17.82 11.63 -1.18
CA THR A 101 17.14 12.77 -1.80
C THR A 101 17.54 12.98 -3.27
N THR A 102 18.66 12.40 -3.70
CA THR A 102 19.27 12.67 -5.02
C THR A 102 18.67 11.85 -6.16
N LYS A 103 17.94 10.77 -5.88
CA LYS A 103 17.51 9.78 -6.90
C LYS A 103 15.99 9.69 -7.08
N GLY A 104 15.23 10.60 -6.47
CA GLY A 104 13.76 10.59 -6.59
C GLY A 104 13.10 9.26 -6.21
N LEU A 105 13.70 8.48 -5.29
CA LEU A 105 13.20 7.15 -4.94
C LEU A 105 11.85 7.24 -4.20
N ARG A 106 10.97 6.29 -4.51
CA ARG A 106 9.67 6.11 -3.86
C ARG A 106 9.49 4.70 -3.32
N LEU A 107 8.57 4.56 -2.38
CA LEU A 107 8.24 3.33 -1.69
C LEU A 107 6.85 2.89 -2.10
N ASN A 108 6.76 1.86 -2.94
CA ASN A 108 5.50 1.35 -3.44
C ASN A 108 5.09 0.12 -2.62
N PRO A 109 4.05 0.18 -1.77
CA PRO A 109 3.57 -1.00 -1.08
C PRO A 109 3.01 -2.02 -2.08
N VAL A 110 3.39 -3.29 -1.93
CA VAL A 110 2.91 -4.39 -2.78
C VAL A 110 1.89 -5.21 -2.00
N LYS A 111 0.74 -5.50 -2.63
CA LYS A 111 -0.28 -6.35 -2.02
C LYS A 111 0.15 -7.81 -2.11
N MET A 112 0.73 -8.33 -1.03
CA MET A 112 1.15 -9.73 -0.98
C MET A 112 0.00 -10.67 -0.56
N PRO A 113 -0.11 -11.87 -1.16
CA PRO A 113 -0.97 -12.91 -0.62
C PRO A 113 -0.41 -13.41 0.72
N GLY A 114 -1.24 -13.47 1.76
CA GLY A 114 -0.84 -13.91 3.10
C GLY A 114 -1.24 -12.93 4.21
N ARG A 115 -0.84 -13.22 5.45
CA ARG A 115 -1.05 -12.36 6.63
C ARG A 115 0.27 -12.12 7.34
N GLY A 116 0.44 -10.90 7.86
CA GLY A 116 1.63 -10.53 8.65
C GLY A 116 2.92 -10.38 7.85
N PHE A 117 2.84 -10.38 6.52
CA PHE A 117 3.97 -10.18 5.61
C PHE A 117 3.65 -9.05 4.65
N ILE A 118 4.58 -8.11 4.50
CA ILE A 118 4.44 -6.93 3.66
C ILE A 118 5.69 -6.84 2.80
N LEU A 119 5.49 -6.51 1.53
CA LEU A 119 6.55 -6.16 0.61
C LEU A 119 6.40 -4.68 0.24
N VAL A 120 7.48 -3.93 0.36
CA VAL A 120 7.55 -2.53 -0.09
C VAL A 120 8.62 -2.44 -1.16
N ARG A 121 8.22 -2.20 -2.41
CA ARG A 121 9.13 -2.09 -3.54
C ARG A 121 9.71 -0.68 -3.60
N MET A 122 11.02 -0.57 -3.77
CA MET A 122 11.68 0.70 -4.01
C MET A 122 11.87 0.89 -5.52
N SER A 123 11.46 2.03 -6.04
CA SER A 123 11.64 2.38 -7.45
C SER A 123 12.00 3.86 -7.59
N GLU A 124 12.58 4.23 -8.72
CA GLU A 124 12.71 5.63 -9.10
C GLU A 124 11.35 6.23 -9.46
N ARG A 125 11.19 7.52 -9.21
CA ARG A 125 10.06 8.29 -9.70
C ARG A 125 10.34 8.61 -11.17
N PRO A 126 9.50 8.15 -12.13
CA PRO A 126 9.60 8.63 -13.49
C PRO A 126 9.34 10.13 -13.48
N ASP A 127 10.09 10.89 -14.28
CA ASP A 127 9.80 12.29 -14.51
C ASP A 127 8.35 12.41 -15.00
N PRO A 128 7.59 13.40 -14.51
CA PRO A 128 6.22 13.60 -14.97
C PRO A 128 6.26 13.94 -16.46
N ASP A 129 5.91 12.97 -17.30
CA ASP A 129 5.71 13.21 -18.72
C ASP A 129 4.51 14.17 -18.87
N PRO A 130 4.68 15.36 -19.47
CA PRO A 130 3.58 16.32 -19.65
C PRO A 130 2.44 15.77 -20.52
N SER A 131 2.62 14.63 -21.19
CA SER A 131 1.59 13.98 -22.00
C SER A 131 0.69 13.00 -21.23
N ASP A 132 1.09 12.56 -20.02
CA ASP A 132 0.35 11.56 -19.23
C ASP A 132 -0.57 12.19 -18.18
N ALA A 133 -1.56 12.94 -18.66
CA ALA A 133 -2.69 13.40 -17.83
C ALA A 133 -3.64 12.27 -17.38
N LYS A 134 -3.34 11.00 -17.73
CA LYS A 134 -4.07 9.81 -17.27
C LYS A 134 -3.06 8.71 -16.93
N GLY A 135 -2.74 8.60 -15.64
CA GLY A 135 -1.81 7.61 -15.09
C GLY A 135 -2.04 6.20 -15.62
N ARG A 136 -1.26 5.84 -16.63
CA ARG A 136 -0.94 4.46 -16.96
C ARG A 136 0.48 4.24 -16.46
N ASP A 137 0.58 3.47 -15.38
CA ASP A 137 1.85 2.97 -14.84
C ASP A 137 2.40 1.85 -15.75
N ASP A 138 2.38 2.03 -17.07
CA ASP A 138 2.95 1.07 -18.01
C ASP A 138 4.43 1.42 -18.18
N PRO A 139 5.37 0.56 -17.71
CA PRO A 139 6.80 0.83 -17.88
C PRO A 139 7.13 0.89 -19.38
N HIS A 140 7.66 2.02 -19.83
CA HIS A 140 8.29 2.09 -21.15
C HIS A 140 9.52 1.15 -21.11
N PRO A 141 9.71 0.25 -22.09
CA PRO A 141 10.85 -0.65 -22.07
C PRO A 141 12.13 0.18 -22.30
N GLY A 142 12.89 0.40 -21.23
CA GLY A 142 14.23 0.97 -21.29
C GLY A 142 15.23 -0.01 -21.89
N ASP A 143 16.48 0.43 -22.06
CA ASP A 143 17.58 -0.48 -22.40
C ASP A 143 17.78 -1.46 -21.23
N PRO A 144 17.71 -2.79 -21.46
CA PRO A 144 17.83 -3.77 -20.39
C PRO A 144 19.14 -3.65 -19.59
N ASN A 145 20.22 -3.10 -20.17
CA ASN A 145 21.47 -2.87 -19.44
C ASN A 145 21.39 -1.67 -18.48
N ASP A 146 20.58 -0.66 -18.80
CA ASP A 146 20.37 0.50 -17.93
C ASP A 146 19.48 0.14 -16.74
N ASP A 147 18.48 -0.73 -16.98
CA ASP A 147 17.61 -1.29 -15.96
C ASP A 147 18.38 -2.11 -14.91
N ASP A 148 19.33 -2.94 -15.33
CA ASP A 148 20.14 -3.76 -14.42
C ASP A 148 21.12 -2.93 -13.58
N ARG A 149 21.76 -1.93 -14.19
CA ARG A 149 22.65 -1.01 -13.47
C ARG A 149 21.86 -0.16 -12.46
N THR A 150 20.70 0.35 -12.87
CA THR A 150 19.78 1.09 -12.01
C THR A 150 19.30 0.22 -10.86
N ARG A 151 18.91 -1.03 -11.13
CA ARG A 151 18.52 -2.00 -10.12
C ARG A 151 19.63 -2.29 -9.11
N ALA A 152 20.88 -2.44 -9.54
CA ALA A 152 22.02 -2.65 -8.63
C ALA A 152 22.25 -1.45 -7.71
N ILE A 153 22.09 -0.22 -8.24
CA ILE A 153 22.19 1.01 -7.46
C ILE A 153 21.05 1.09 -6.42
N VAL A 154 19.80 0.84 -6.85
CA VAL A 154 18.64 0.81 -5.95
C VAL A 154 18.81 -0.29 -4.88
N ALA A 155 19.39 -1.44 -5.22
CA ALA A 155 19.66 -2.52 -4.28
C ALA A 155 20.67 -2.12 -3.19
N ALA A 156 21.76 -1.47 -3.57
CA ALA A 156 22.72 -0.94 -2.60
C ALA A 156 22.07 0.10 -1.67
N GLU A 157 21.22 0.97 -2.21
CA GLU A 157 20.47 1.95 -1.42
C GLU A 157 19.49 1.28 -0.45
N ALA A 158 18.83 0.18 -0.83
CA ALA A 158 17.88 -0.50 0.04
C ALA A 158 18.56 -0.99 1.33
N VAL A 159 19.77 -1.55 1.22
CA VAL A 159 20.59 -1.95 2.37
C VAL A 159 20.95 -0.73 3.24
N GLY A 160 21.39 0.36 2.60
CA GLY A 160 21.73 1.61 3.29
C GLY A 160 20.54 2.21 4.06
N VAL A 161 19.36 2.22 3.45
CA VAL A 161 18.12 2.73 4.05
C VAL A 161 17.77 1.91 5.30
N VAL A 162 17.72 0.56 5.21
CA VAL A 162 17.43 -0.28 6.39
C VAL A 162 18.45 -0.06 7.49
N THR A 163 19.73 -0.02 7.14
CA THR A 163 20.82 0.16 8.12
C THR A 163 20.67 1.47 8.89
N ARG A 164 20.39 2.58 8.19
CA ARG A 164 20.11 3.89 8.82
C ARG A 164 18.86 3.84 9.69
N THR A 165 17.78 3.23 9.21
CA THR A 165 16.53 3.08 9.97
C THR A 165 16.76 2.32 11.28
N VAL A 166 17.40 1.15 11.22
CA VAL A 166 17.68 0.33 12.41
C VAL A 166 18.61 1.05 13.38
N ALA A 167 19.63 1.76 12.88
CA ALA A 167 20.52 2.56 13.71
C ALA A 167 19.76 3.69 14.44
N ASP A 168 18.83 4.35 13.77
CA ASP A 168 18.01 5.41 14.37
C ASP A 168 17.02 4.88 15.41
N VAL A 169 16.43 3.69 15.17
CA VAL A 169 15.58 3.01 16.17
C VAL A 169 16.40 2.72 17.42
N LYS A 170 17.58 2.11 17.25
CA LYS A 170 18.48 1.77 18.37
C LYS A 170 18.97 3.00 19.13
N ALA A 171 19.18 4.11 18.42
CA ALA A 171 19.60 5.38 19.02
C ALA A 171 18.45 6.19 19.63
N GLY A 172 17.19 5.71 19.53
CA GLY A 172 16.01 6.44 20.03
C GLY A 172 15.66 7.70 19.21
N ARG A 173 16.21 7.84 18.00
CA ARG A 173 15.91 8.96 17.08
C ARG A 173 14.59 8.78 16.33
N CYS A 174 13.97 7.62 16.43
CA CYS A 174 12.62 7.39 15.97
C CYS A 174 11.83 6.59 17.02
N PRO A 175 10.49 6.73 17.04
CA PRO A 175 9.65 5.95 17.93
C PRO A 175 9.89 4.46 17.77
N ALA A 176 9.83 3.71 18.87
CA ALA A 176 9.93 2.26 18.81
C ALA A 176 8.76 1.71 17.97
N PRO A 177 9.03 0.85 16.97
CA PRO A 177 7.98 0.31 16.12
C PRO A 177 7.01 -0.54 16.93
N ARG A 178 5.71 -0.35 16.66
CA ARG A 178 4.61 -1.08 17.31
C ARG A 178 4.12 -2.23 16.46
N PHE A 179 4.02 -2.05 15.15
CA PHE A 179 3.45 -3.02 14.22
C PHE A 179 4.53 -3.73 13.39
N VAL A 180 5.62 -3.05 13.06
CA VAL A 180 6.78 -3.61 12.38
C VAL A 180 7.58 -4.44 13.38
N GLU A 181 7.61 -5.76 13.16
CA GLU A 181 8.39 -6.70 13.96
C GLU A 181 9.82 -6.82 13.42
N LYS A 182 9.96 -7.03 12.10
CA LYS A 182 11.25 -7.14 11.41
C LYS A 182 11.17 -6.42 10.08
N ILE A 183 12.31 -5.89 9.67
CA ILE A 183 12.52 -5.32 8.34
C ILE A 183 13.84 -5.83 7.77
N ALA A 184 13.82 -6.28 6.52
CA ALA A 184 15.00 -6.74 5.81
C ALA A 184 15.02 -6.15 4.39
N PRO A 185 16.19 -5.75 3.87
CA PRO A 185 16.32 -5.31 2.48
C PRO A 185 16.18 -6.52 1.55
N VAL A 186 15.52 -6.30 0.42
CA VAL A 186 15.51 -7.22 -0.73
C VAL A 186 16.36 -6.58 -1.81
N THR A 187 17.51 -7.17 -2.10
CA THR A 187 18.47 -6.67 -3.10
C THR A 187 18.34 -7.38 -4.45
N ALA A 188 17.80 -8.60 -4.45
CA ALA A 188 17.51 -9.37 -5.64
C ALA A 188 16.36 -10.34 -5.37
N THR A 189 15.66 -10.74 -6.44
CA THR A 189 14.70 -11.84 -6.44
C THR A 189 14.92 -12.70 -7.67
N CYS A 190 14.59 -13.98 -7.59
CA CYS A 190 14.63 -14.90 -8.73
C CYS A 190 13.23 -15.25 -9.21
N ALA A 191 13.12 -15.75 -10.45
CA ALA A 191 11.90 -16.37 -10.93
C ALA A 191 11.56 -17.61 -10.08
N PHE A 192 10.28 -17.93 -9.99
CA PHE A 192 9.82 -19.12 -9.27
C PHE A 192 9.83 -20.36 -10.17
N ASP A 193 11.01 -20.69 -10.67
CA ASP A 193 11.29 -21.95 -11.36
C ASP A 193 12.53 -22.62 -10.75
N ARG A 194 12.66 -23.92 -10.96
CA ARG A 194 13.71 -24.72 -10.31
C ARG A 194 15.12 -24.21 -10.63
N ALA A 195 15.37 -23.85 -11.89
CA ALA A 195 16.71 -23.42 -12.30
C ALA A 195 17.06 -22.07 -11.67
N ALA A 196 16.12 -21.13 -11.65
CA ALA A 196 16.30 -19.82 -11.03
C ALA A 196 16.44 -19.89 -9.51
N VAL A 197 15.69 -20.77 -8.84
CA VAL A 197 15.80 -21.01 -7.39
C VAL A 197 17.15 -21.64 -7.05
N ASP A 198 17.58 -22.66 -7.80
CA ASP A 198 18.88 -23.30 -7.58
C ASP A 198 20.04 -22.31 -7.77
N ALA A 199 19.98 -21.49 -8.83
CA ALA A 199 20.96 -20.43 -9.08
C ALA A 199 20.96 -19.36 -7.97
N GLY A 200 19.78 -18.95 -7.51
CA GLY A 200 19.62 -17.99 -6.42
C GLY A 200 20.18 -18.53 -5.10
N ALA A 201 19.98 -19.81 -4.79
CA ALA A 201 20.53 -20.45 -3.60
C ALA A 201 22.06 -20.48 -3.62
N VAL A 202 22.67 -20.77 -4.78
CA VAL A 202 24.13 -20.72 -4.94
C VAL A 202 24.66 -19.30 -4.77
N ALA A 203 24.00 -18.30 -5.36
CA ALA A 203 24.38 -16.89 -5.21
C ALA A 203 24.29 -16.42 -3.75
N ALA A 204 23.26 -16.85 -3.01
CA ALA A 204 23.10 -16.51 -1.59
C ALA A 204 24.18 -17.14 -0.69
N LEU A 205 24.74 -18.29 -1.06
CA LEU A 205 25.85 -18.93 -0.33
C LEU A 205 27.21 -18.25 -0.59
N ALA A 206 27.32 -17.48 -1.68
CA ALA A 206 28.55 -16.80 -2.08
C ALA A 206 28.64 -15.34 -1.60
N ALA A 207 27.57 -14.81 -1.00
CA ALA A 207 27.45 -13.44 -0.48
C ALA A 207 27.75 -13.37 1.03
#